data_AF-A0A838W633-F1
#
_entry.id   AF-A0A838W633-F1
#
_cell.length_a   1.000
_cell.length_b   1.000
_cell.length_c   1.000
_cell.angle_alpha   90.00
_cell.angle_beta   90.00
_cell.angle_gamma   90.00
#
_symmetry.space_group_name_H-M   'P 1'
#
loop_
_entity.id
_entity.type
_entity.pdbx_description
1 polymer ?
#
loop_
_entity_poly.entity_id
_entity_poly.type
_entity_poly.pdbx_seq_one_letter_code
_entity_poly.pdbx_strand_id
1 'polypeptide(L)'
;MSLADALKGSDSWDNRLCNLIKKYSSSSSPGATFVNEYRAIVSRASEQGSISSEDANLLLKARSLVELWSGTPAPDLKAAWEQWLSLYETGKDRLPASVLECFLRRLPRGETKGIDWAAFLLGCSEKWVIEGVLRLLKPADVNRIAKAKPTEFYRSTLFDVVLERPAYKCPPPLWKEMGRGHARPADLRPAEEVVVRCYTANRKEGDKHLLATLAQTPDLRKPVLAELLEDHDAASRFCRFLVFDAPAPGSRGRKGKAHPVKDVLRDWMEVCENALGREDPTRRTAALVFALIRLSPLAARNGKSGRQEAPDTALAARTSERKILQALRSAEQQGASSGGDDALVVHGDELFRAVQEYLRGLPAGSRSGQDSPQRALRYERYMGRKEVVLQLLAALEECPGDSQLHDELEVVLFNSGVRMLGSEGEETEFDVHAHQPEASGILPGDRVRITRPGRALGEGEEQVVLVKAGVLPA
;
A
#
# COMPACT_ATOMS: atom_id res chain seq x y z
N MET A 1 52.63 25.03 6.81
CA MET A 1 51.31 24.55 7.27
C MET A 1 51.56 23.56 8.40
N SER A 2 51.23 23.89 9.65
CA SER A 2 51.58 23.03 10.78
C SER A 2 50.66 21.80 10.83
N LEU A 3 51.14 20.67 11.36
CA LEU A 3 50.32 19.48 11.63
C LEU A 3 49.13 19.79 12.56
N ALA A 4 49.23 20.89 13.33
CA ALA A 4 48.16 21.41 14.17
C ALA A 4 47.04 22.12 13.38
N ASP A 5 47.35 22.65 12.20
CA ASP A 5 46.34 23.29 11.33
C ASP A 5 45.61 22.28 10.43
N ALA A 6 46.21 21.11 10.15
CA ALA A 6 45.55 20.00 9.48
C ALA A 6 44.52 19.26 10.37
N LEU A 7 44.61 19.42 11.70
CA LEU A 7 43.68 18.86 12.70
C LEU A 7 42.58 19.86 13.14
N LYS A 8 42.49 21.02 12.48
CA LYS A 8 41.37 21.98 12.60
C LYS A 8 40.19 21.64 11.68
N GLY A 9 40.09 20.39 11.20
CA GLY A 9 38.81 19.82 10.80
C GLY A 9 37.90 19.69 12.03
N SER A 10 36.69 20.21 11.94
CA SER A 10 35.72 20.48 13.01
C SER A 10 35.14 19.23 13.70
N ASP A 11 35.97 18.33 14.21
CA ASP A 11 35.45 17.23 15.05
C ASP A 11 35.18 17.79 16.45
N SER A 12 33.90 17.87 16.82
CA SER A 12 33.43 18.23 18.16
C SER A 12 34.04 17.32 19.24
N TRP A 13 34.12 17.80 20.48
CA TRP A 13 34.80 17.08 21.57
C TRP A 13 34.18 15.70 21.82
N ASP A 14 32.86 15.58 21.70
CA ASP A 14 32.09 14.35 21.88
C ASP A 14 32.38 13.34 20.77
N ASN A 15 32.54 13.79 19.51
CA ASN A 15 32.96 12.94 18.40
C ASN A 15 34.37 12.38 18.61
N ARG A 16 35.31 13.22 19.05
CA ARG A 16 36.68 12.80 19.39
C ARG A 16 36.67 11.78 20.51
N LEU A 17 35.89 12.03 21.57
CA LEU A 17 35.75 11.13 22.71
C LEU A 17 35.14 9.79 22.29
N CYS A 18 34.06 9.81 21.51
CA CYS A 18 33.41 8.61 20.98
C CYS A 18 34.38 7.77 20.14
N ASN A 19 35.16 8.41 19.26
CA ASN A 19 36.16 7.73 18.45
C ASN A 19 37.26 7.09 19.30
N LEU A 20 37.71 7.77 20.36
CA LEU A 20 38.67 7.23 21.29
C LEU A 20 38.11 6.03 22.06
N ILE A 21 36.88 6.15 22.60
CA ILE A 21 36.18 5.05 23.29
C ILE A 21 36.01 3.86 22.36
N LYS A 22 35.67 4.05 21.07
CA LYS A 22 35.48 2.98 20.06
C LYS A 22 36.78 2.30 19.62
N LYS A 23 37.93 2.99 19.69
CA LYS A 23 39.24 2.43 19.34
C LYS A 23 39.89 1.63 20.46
N TYR A 24 39.53 1.92 21.72
CA TYR A 24 40.12 1.24 22.86
C TYR A 24 39.91 -0.29 22.82
N SER A 25 40.99 -1.05 22.96
CA SER A 25 40.93 -2.50 23.17
C SER A 25 41.99 -2.89 24.19
N SER A 26 41.69 -3.86 25.04
CA SER A 26 42.60 -4.35 26.08
C SER A 26 43.77 -5.17 25.55
N SER A 27 43.70 -5.61 24.29
CA SER A 27 44.75 -6.38 23.61
C SER A 27 45.92 -5.52 23.11
N SER A 28 45.76 -4.19 23.05
CA SER A 28 46.84 -3.26 22.70
C SER A 28 47.17 -2.38 23.90
N SER A 29 48.28 -2.61 24.60
CA SER A 29 48.83 -1.57 25.48
C SER A 29 49.66 -0.59 24.66
N PRO A 30 49.60 0.72 24.98
CA PRO A 30 49.74 1.24 26.35
C PRO A 30 48.46 1.92 26.86
N GLY A 31 47.85 1.38 27.91
CA GLY A 31 46.70 2.01 28.59
C GLY A 31 46.95 3.48 29.02
N ALA A 32 48.21 3.85 29.24
CA ALA A 32 48.61 5.23 29.52
C ALA A 32 48.24 6.23 28.40
N THR A 33 48.32 5.81 27.12
CA THR A 33 47.98 6.69 25.99
C THR A 33 46.49 6.99 25.95
N PHE A 34 45.65 5.98 26.13
CA PHE A 34 44.19 6.16 26.20
C PHE A 34 43.79 7.06 27.38
N VAL A 35 44.35 6.82 28.58
CA VAL A 35 44.04 7.63 29.77
C VAL A 35 44.40 9.10 29.58
N ASN A 36 45.57 9.36 29.00
CA ASN A 36 46.06 10.72 28.76
C ASN A 36 45.24 11.44 27.68
N GLU A 37 44.97 10.78 26.55
CA GLU A 37 44.15 11.35 25.48
C GLU A 37 42.71 11.61 25.94
N TYR A 38 42.11 10.67 26.67
CA TYR A 38 40.76 10.81 27.21
C TYR A 38 40.68 12.00 28.16
N ARG A 39 41.62 12.10 29.11
CA ARG A 39 41.68 13.24 30.04
C ARG A 39 41.88 14.55 29.30
N ALA A 40 42.75 14.60 28.29
CA ALA A 40 42.98 15.81 27.51
C ALA A 40 41.71 16.29 26.78
N ILE A 41 40.91 15.38 26.21
CA ILE A 41 39.65 15.72 25.55
C ILE A 41 38.64 16.29 26.56
N VAL A 42 38.47 15.63 27.70
CA VAL A 42 37.50 16.03 28.74
C VAL A 42 37.90 17.35 29.41
N SER A 43 39.17 17.51 29.79
CA SER A 43 39.69 18.75 30.38
C SER A 43 39.51 19.92 29.42
N ARG A 44 39.85 19.74 28.14
CA ARG A 44 39.66 20.79 27.13
C ARG A 44 38.19 21.17 26.95
N ALA A 45 37.28 20.19 26.91
CA ALA A 45 35.85 20.46 26.81
C ALA A 45 35.33 21.25 28.03
N SER A 46 35.84 20.95 29.23
CA SER A 46 35.51 21.67 30.45
C SER A 46 36.08 23.10 30.47
N GLU A 47 37.35 23.28 30.10
CA GLU A 47 38.00 24.60 29.98
C GLU A 47 37.32 25.50 28.95
N GLN A 48 36.80 24.92 27.88
CA GLN A 48 36.03 25.62 26.85
C GLN A 48 34.56 25.87 27.25
N GLY A 49 34.15 25.45 28.46
CA GLY A 49 32.78 25.60 28.94
C GLY A 49 31.75 24.75 28.18
N SER A 50 32.18 23.77 27.40
CA SER A 50 31.28 22.86 26.65
C SER A 50 30.60 21.83 27.56
N ILE A 51 31.18 21.55 28.72
CA ILE A 51 30.63 20.68 29.77
C ILE A 51 30.98 21.25 31.16
N SER A 52 30.17 20.93 32.17
CA SER A 52 30.45 21.35 33.55
C SER A 52 31.62 20.56 34.16
N SER A 53 32.16 21.05 35.27
CA SER A 53 33.18 20.32 36.04
C SER A 53 32.64 18.99 36.62
N GLU A 54 31.35 18.96 36.98
CA GLU A 54 30.67 17.74 37.42
C GLU A 54 30.57 16.71 36.29
N ASP A 55 30.25 17.14 35.07
CA ASP A 55 30.20 16.27 33.88
C ASP A 55 31.59 15.76 33.52
N ALA A 56 32.61 16.61 33.62
CA ALA A 56 33.99 16.20 33.44
C ALA A 56 34.38 15.09 34.43
N ASN A 57 34.03 15.24 35.71
CA ASN A 57 34.27 14.22 36.74
C ASN A 57 33.49 12.92 36.46
N LEU A 58 32.24 13.03 36.02
CA LEU A 58 31.43 11.88 35.63
C LEU A 58 32.05 11.13 34.45
N LEU A 59 32.51 11.84 33.41
CA LEU A 59 33.19 11.25 32.25
C LEU A 59 34.54 10.63 32.63
N LEU A 60 35.29 11.22 33.56
CA LEU A 60 36.52 10.61 34.07
C LEU A 60 36.25 9.33 34.87
N LYS A 61 35.15 9.27 35.63
CA LYS A 61 34.68 8.03 36.26
C LYS A 61 34.26 7.01 35.19
N ALA A 62 33.53 7.42 34.17
CA ALA A 62 33.11 6.54 33.07
C ALA A 62 34.29 5.91 32.32
N ARG A 63 35.41 6.65 32.16
CA ARG A 63 36.66 6.11 31.61
C ARG A 63 37.14 4.87 32.38
N SER A 64 37.16 4.96 33.71
CA SER A 64 37.60 3.84 34.55
C SER A 64 36.71 2.60 34.40
N LEU A 65 35.41 2.79 34.10
CA LEU A 65 34.50 1.70 33.78
C LEU A 65 34.85 1.04 32.45
N VAL A 66 35.19 1.81 31.42
CA VAL A 66 35.63 1.25 30.12
C VAL A 66 36.91 0.42 30.27
N GLU A 67 37.85 0.89 31.08
CA GLU A 67 39.08 0.16 31.41
C GLU A 67 38.74 -1.16 32.12
N LEU A 68 37.83 -1.13 33.10
CA LEU A 68 37.37 -2.30 33.84
C LEU A 68 36.63 -3.31 32.94
N TRP A 69 35.68 -2.86 32.12
CA TRP A 69 34.87 -3.70 31.22
C TRP A 69 35.70 -4.37 30.14
N SER A 70 36.79 -3.72 29.71
CA SER A 70 37.70 -4.27 28.71
C SER A 70 38.80 -5.13 29.34
N GLY A 71 39.01 -5.04 30.66
CA GLY A 71 40.07 -5.75 31.38
C GLY A 71 39.96 -7.27 31.35
N THR A 72 40.97 -7.95 31.88
CA THR A 72 40.96 -9.41 32.04
C THR A 72 41.28 -9.76 33.50
N PRO A 73 40.35 -10.37 34.26
CA PRO A 73 38.98 -10.73 33.85
C PRO A 73 38.05 -9.50 33.80
N ALA A 74 37.16 -9.46 32.80
CA ALA A 74 36.08 -8.47 32.75
C ALA A 74 35.00 -8.80 33.80
N PRO A 75 34.28 -7.80 34.34
CA PRO A 75 33.13 -8.05 35.20
C PRO A 75 32.03 -8.79 34.43
N ASP A 76 31.15 -9.47 35.17
CA ASP A 76 29.96 -10.05 34.56
C ASP A 76 29.02 -8.95 34.00
N LEU A 77 28.13 -9.36 33.10
CA LEU A 77 27.22 -8.44 32.41
C LEU A 77 26.30 -7.70 33.40
N LYS A 78 25.92 -8.31 34.53
CA LYS A 78 25.02 -7.69 35.50
C LYS A 78 25.71 -6.55 36.23
N ALA A 79 26.91 -6.76 36.73
CA ALA A 79 27.71 -5.73 37.39
C ALA A 79 28.04 -4.59 36.41
N ALA A 80 28.42 -4.92 35.17
CA ALA A 80 28.69 -3.91 34.15
C ALA A 80 27.42 -3.12 33.77
N TRP A 81 26.26 -3.79 33.69
CA TRP A 81 24.96 -3.17 33.45
C TRP A 81 24.57 -2.19 34.57
N GLU A 82 24.70 -2.58 35.84
CA GLU A 82 24.42 -1.71 36.99
C GLU A 82 25.31 -0.46 37.01
N GLN A 83 26.59 -0.63 36.66
CA GLN A 83 27.54 0.48 36.51
C GLN A 83 27.16 1.43 35.36
N TRP A 84 26.80 0.88 34.20
CA TRP A 84 26.34 1.69 33.07
C TRP A 84 25.02 2.39 33.37
N LEU A 85 24.08 1.71 34.03
CA LEU A 85 22.79 2.29 34.41
C LEU A 85 22.98 3.47 35.38
N SER A 86 23.87 3.34 36.36
CA SER A 86 24.23 4.46 37.25
C SER A 86 24.82 5.65 36.48
N LEU A 87 25.71 5.39 35.50
CA LEU A 87 26.27 6.42 34.63
C LEU A 87 25.19 7.09 33.78
N TYR A 88 24.31 6.30 33.18
CA TYR A 88 23.22 6.77 32.34
C TYR A 88 22.24 7.64 33.14
N GLU A 89 21.75 7.19 34.30
CA GLU A 89 20.81 7.98 35.11
C GLU A 89 21.42 9.30 35.61
N THR A 90 22.72 9.32 35.91
CA THR A 90 23.40 10.57 36.31
C THR A 90 23.65 11.50 35.12
N GLY A 91 23.83 10.94 33.92
CA GLY A 91 24.32 11.66 32.75
C GLY A 91 23.30 11.94 31.64
N LYS A 92 22.15 11.26 31.60
CA LYS A 92 21.21 11.28 30.46
C LYS A 92 20.76 12.70 30.05
N ASP A 93 20.57 13.58 31.03
CA ASP A 93 20.12 14.96 30.79
C ASP A 93 21.27 15.97 30.61
N ARG A 94 22.53 15.54 30.81
CA ARG A 94 23.70 16.42 30.90
C ARG A 94 24.80 16.11 29.88
N LEU A 95 24.86 14.87 29.41
CA LEU A 95 25.86 14.37 28.48
C LEU A 95 25.24 14.09 27.10
N PRO A 96 26.01 14.23 26.01
CA PRO A 96 25.54 13.84 24.68
C PRO A 96 25.17 12.35 24.62
N ALA A 97 24.01 12.04 24.05
CA ALA A 97 23.53 10.67 23.87
C ALA A 97 24.54 9.78 23.12
N SER A 98 25.27 10.34 22.15
CA SER A 98 26.34 9.67 21.40
C SER A 98 27.44 9.09 22.29
N VAL A 99 27.79 9.80 23.37
CA VAL A 99 28.82 9.41 24.33
C VAL A 99 28.30 8.28 25.22
N LEU A 100 27.08 8.42 25.76
CA LEU A 100 26.44 7.38 26.57
C LEU A 100 26.22 6.09 25.78
N GLU A 101 25.86 6.20 24.51
CA GLU A 101 25.75 5.07 23.59
C GLU A 101 27.10 4.37 23.37
N CYS A 102 28.19 5.14 23.26
CA CYS A 102 29.53 4.56 23.14
C CYS A 102 29.89 3.73 24.37
N PHE A 103 29.53 4.17 25.59
CA PHE A 103 29.70 3.35 26.79
C PHE A 103 28.82 2.10 26.77
N LEU A 104 27.54 2.22 26.39
CA LEU A 104 26.62 1.09 26.32
C LEU A 104 27.15 -0.01 25.39
N ARG A 105 27.71 0.40 24.25
CA ARG A 105 28.32 -0.52 23.27
C ARG A 105 29.59 -1.22 23.78
N ARG A 106 30.16 -0.78 24.90
CA ARG A 106 31.34 -1.37 25.54
C ARG A 106 31.02 -2.37 26.64
N LEU A 107 29.76 -2.55 26.99
CA LEU A 107 29.39 -3.58 27.96
C LEU A 107 29.89 -4.97 27.51
N PRO A 108 30.47 -5.77 28.42
CA PRO A 108 30.91 -7.11 28.09
C PRO A 108 29.71 -7.98 27.71
N ARG A 109 29.90 -8.91 26.77
CA ARG A 109 28.88 -9.92 26.47
C ARG A 109 28.94 -11.01 27.53
N GLY A 110 27.78 -11.45 28.02
CA GLY A 110 27.72 -12.46 29.07
C GLY A 110 26.32 -13.04 29.23
N GLU A 111 26.11 -13.73 30.36
CA GLU A 111 24.79 -14.23 30.72
C GLU A 111 23.82 -13.08 31.01
N THR A 112 22.64 -13.14 30.42
CA THR A 112 21.57 -12.15 30.61
C THR A 112 20.71 -12.42 31.85
N LYS A 113 21.00 -13.50 32.59
CA LYS A 113 20.26 -13.90 33.78
C LYS A 113 20.49 -12.89 34.92
N GLY A 114 19.44 -12.62 35.69
CA GLY A 114 19.52 -11.76 36.87
C GLY A 114 19.39 -10.26 36.60
N ILE A 115 19.14 -9.86 35.36
CA ILE A 115 18.77 -8.49 34.97
C ILE A 115 17.30 -8.48 34.55
N ASP A 116 16.50 -7.59 35.13
CA ASP A 116 15.10 -7.39 34.72
C ASP A 116 15.01 -6.52 33.47
N TRP A 117 15.37 -7.12 32.33
CA TRP A 117 15.28 -6.49 31.02
C TRP A 117 13.86 -6.04 30.67
N ALA A 118 12.84 -6.72 31.19
CA ALA A 118 11.45 -6.38 30.91
C ALA A 118 11.09 -5.05 31.57
N ALA A 119 11.39 -4.87 32.87
CA ALA A 119 11.12 -3.61 33.55
C ALA A 119 11.85 -2.43 32.87
N PHE A 120 13.13 -2.61 32.53
CA PHE A 120 13.90 -1.54 31.89
C PHE A 120 13.40 -1.21 30.49
N LEU A 121 13.35 -2.19 29.59
CA LEU A 121 13.04 -1.92 28.17
C LEU A 121 11.60 -1.47 27.93
N LEU A 122 10.64 -1.91 28.76
CA LEU A 122 9.25 -1.47 28.64
C LEU A 122 9.02 -0.06 29.20
N GLY A 123 9.85 0.38 30.14
CA GLY A 123 9.80 1.74 30.70
C GLY A 123 10.70 2.75 29.97
N CYS A 124 11.57 2.29 29.08
CA CYS A 124 12.49 3.15 28.34
C CYS A 124 11.79 3.77 27.12
N SER A 125 11.83 5.10 27.02
CA SER A 125 11.34 5.85 25.86
C SER A 125 12.43 6.16 24.82
N GLU A 126 13.70 6.01 25.18
CA GLU A 126 14.83 6.37 24.33
C GLU A 126 15.19 5.26 23.34
N LYS A 127 14.90 5.50 22.05
CA LYS A 127 15.17 4.54 20.97
C LYS A 127 16.62 4.06 20.92
N TRP A 128 17.59 4.97 21.04
CA TRP A 128 19.02 4.64 20.94
C TRP A 128 19.49 3.72 22.10
N VAL A 129 18.94 3.90 23.30
CA VAL A 129 19.22 3.03 24.46
C VAL A 129 18.69 1.63 24.19
N ILE A 130 17.43 1.53 23.77
CA ILE A 130 16.79 0.26 23.42
C ILE A 130 17.61 -0.46 22.35
N GLU A 131 18.00 0.23 21.29
CA GLU A 131 18.82 -0.34 20.22
C GLU A 131 20.16 -0.90 20.73
N GLY A 132 20.83 -0.15 21.62
CA GLY A 132 22.08 -0.58 22.24
C GLY A 132 21.88 -1.82 23.12
N VAL A 133 20.86 -1.84 23.98
CA VAL A 133 20.55 -2.98 24.86
C VAL A 133 20.16 -4.21 24.07
N LEU A 134 19.38 -4.05 22.99
CA LEU A 134 18.97 -5.15 22.12
C LEU A 134 20.15 -5.83 21.38
N ARG A 135 21.38 -5.31 21.47
CA ARG A 135 22.60 -6.02 21.00
C ARG A 135 23.15 -7.00 22.03
N LEU A 136 22.78 -6.83 23.29
CA LEU A 136 23.14 -7.70 24.41
C LEU A 136 22.15 -8.86 24.55
N LEU A 137 20.95 -8.70 23.99
CA LEU A 137 19.85 -9.67 24.08
C LEU A 137 19.75 -10.56 22.84
N LYS A 138 19.37 -11.83 23.06
CA LYS A 138 18.99 -12.72 21.96
C LYS A 138 17.54 -12.41 21.54
N PRO A 139 17.15 -12.65 20.28
CA PRO A 139 15.75 -12.50 19.85
C PRO A 139 14.75 -13.28 20.70
N ALA A 140 15.15 -14.43 21.24
CA ALA A 140 14.34 -15.24 22.15
C ALA A 140 14.00 -14.52 23.47
N ASP A 141 14.89 -13.68 23.98
CA ASP A 141 14.66 -12.93 25.23
C ASP A 141 13.61 -11.83 25.01
N VAL A 142 13.71 -11.10 23.89
CA VAL A 142 12.69 -10.11 23.48
C VAL A 142 11.31 -10.78 23.31
N ASN A 143 11.27 -11.94 22.66
CA ASN A 143 10.03 -12.70 22.53
C ASN A 143 9.48 -13.19 23.88
N ARG A 144 10.34 -13.47 24.87
CA ARG A 144 9.92 -13.80 26.23
C ARG A 144 9.26 -12.60 26.91
N ILE A 145 9.83 -11.39 26.77
CA ILE A 145 9.25 -10.14 27.28
C ILE A 145 7.87 -9.91 26.64
N ALA A 146 7.78 -9.96 25.30
CA ALA A 146 6.54 -9.77 24.55
C ALA A 146 5.44 -10.78 24.94
N LYS A 147 5.80 -12.02 25.29
CA LYS A 147 4.83 -13.02 25.76
C LYS A 147 4.42 -12.82 27.22
N ALA A 148 5.33 -12.36 28.08
CA ALA A 148 5.08 -12.19 29.50
C ALA A 148 4.25 -10.93 29.81
N LYS A 149 4.49 -9.84 29.08
CA LYS A 149 3.85 -8.53 29.26
C LYS A 149 3.35 -7.96 27.92
N PRO A 150 2.37 -8.62 27.26
CA PRO A 150 2.03 -8.31 25.88
C PRO A 150 1.40 -6.92 25.72
N THR A 151 0.60 -6.47 26.69
CA THR A 151 -0.06 -5.15 26.63
C THR A 151 0.96 -4.03 26.82
N GLU A 152 1.87 -4.14 27.79
CA GLU A 152 2.94 -3.17 28.03
C GLU A 152 3.92 -3.15 26.86
N PHE A 153 4.28 -4.33 26.33
CA PHE A 153 5.12 -4.42 25.14
C PHE A 153 4.47 -3.72 23.95
N TYR A 154 3.18 -3.98 23.69
CA TYR A 154 2.44 -3.31 22.61
C TYR A 154 2.43 -1.78 22.75
N ARG A 155 2.45 -1.24 23.97
CA ARG A 155 2.42 0.21 24.25
C ARG A 155 3.80 0.82 24.49
N SER A 156 4.88 0.13 24.15
CA SER A 156 6.26 0.57 24.44
C SER A 156 7.04 0.95 23.19
N THR A 157 8.00 1.87 23.33
CA THR A 157 8.99 2.21 22.29
C THR A 157 9.78 0.98 21.84
N LEU A 158 10.02 0.03 22.75
CA LEU A 158 10.68 -1.25 22.45
C LEU A 158 10.01 -1.96 21.26
N PHE A 159 8.68 -1.94 21.19
CA PHE A 159 7.99 -2.61 20.11
C PHE A 159 8.27 -1.94 18.74
N ASP A 160 8.28 -0.61 18.69
CA ASP A 160 8.59 0.12 17.46
C ASP A 160 10.01 -0.14 17.00
N VAL A 161 10.98 -0.20 17.92
CA VAL A 161 12.37 -0.52 17.60
C VAL A 161 12.52 -1.95 17.06
N VAL A 162 11.81 -2.93 17.62
CA VAL A 162 11.95 -4.32 17.14
C VAL A 162 11.22 -4.55 15.82
N LEU A 163 10.17 -3.78 15.50
CA LEU A 163 9.47 -3.82 14.22
C LEU A 163 10.36 -3.36 13.05
N GLU A 164 11.35 -2.52 13.33
CA GLU A 164 12.35 -2.11 12.33
C GLU A 164 13.38 -3.22 12.04
N ARG A 165 13.38 -4.31 12.81
CA ARG A 165 14.32 -5.43 12.63
C ARG A 165 13.72 -6.51 11.70
N PRO A 166 14.38 -6.86 10.58
CA PRO A 166 13.87 -7.86 9.64
C PRO A 166 13.62 -9.26 10.24
N ALA A 167 14.34 -9.60 11.32
CA ALA A 167 14.26 -10.90 11.96
C ALA A 167 13.15 -11.02 13.00
N TYR A 168 12.49 -9.92 13.37
CA TYR A 168 11.45 -9.95 14.38
C TYR A 168 10.17 -10.57 13.81
N LYS A 169 9.56 -11.48 14.59
CA LYS A 169 8.27 -12.10 14.25
C LYS A 169 7.31 -11.83 15.38
N CYS A 170 6.19 -11.20 15.08
CA CYS A 170 5.20 -10.82 16.09
C CYS A 170 4.58 -12.08 16.71
N PRO A 171 4.75 -12.32 18.03
CA PRO A 171 4.25 -13.52 18.69
C PRO A 171 2.72 -13.50 18.85
N PRO A 172 2.04 -14.67 18.90
CA PRO A 172 0.58 -14.75 18.96
C PRO A 172 -0.12 -13.95 20.08
N PRO A 173 0.44 -13.80 21.29
CA PRO A 173 -0.18 -12.95 22.32
C PRO A 173 -0.30 -11.49 21.91
N LEU A 174 0.68 -10.92 21.18
CA LEU A 174 0.60 -9.53 20.72
C LEU A 174 -0.51 -9.32 19.70
N TRP A 175 -0.76 -10.29 18.81
CA TRP A 175 -1.91 -10.24 17.89
C TRP A 175 -3.24 -10.12 18.61
N LYS A 176 -3.38 -10.77 19.76
CA LYS A 176 -4.58 -10.65 20.61
C LYS A 176 -4.69 -9.26 21.24
N GLU A 177 -3.60 -8.67 21.71
CA GLU A 177 -3.62 -7.32 22.28
C GLU A 177 -3.96 -6.27 21.22
N MET A 178 -3.43 -6.40 20.00
CA MET A 178 -3.82 -5.55 18.87
C MET A 178 -5.32 -5.69 18.56
N GLY A 179 -5.85 -6.92 18.58
CA GLY A 179 -7.28 -7.19 18.37
C GLY A 179 -8.21 -6.66 19.48
N ARG A 180 -7.69 -6.39 20.67
CA ARG A 180 -8.47 -5.76 21.75
C ARG A 180 -8.69 -4.26 21.55
N GLY A 181 -7.99 -3.63 20.59
CA GLY A 181 -8.11 -2.20 20.34
C GLY A 181 -7.52 -1.33 21.45
N HIS A 182 -6.49 -1.81 22.15
CA HIS A 182 -5.79 -0.97 23.12
C HIS A 182 -5.18 0.26 22.43
N ALA A 183 -5.42 1.44 23.00
CA ALA A 183 -4.84 2.67 22.49
C ALA A 183 -3.32 2.68 22.71
N ARG A 184 -2.59 3.10 21.69
CA ARG A 184 -1.15 3.37 21.78
C ARG A 184 -0.92 4.82 22.22
N PRO A 185 0.15 5.09 22.98
CA PRO A 185 0.63 6.46 23.21
C PRO A 185 0.83 7.22 21.89
N ALA A 186 0.55 8.53 21.88
CA ALA A 186 0.54 9.35 20.67
C ALA A 186 1.93 9.62 20.08
N ASP A 187 2.98 9.46 20.90
CA ASP A 187 4.39 9.58 20.53
C ASP A 187 4.94 8.31 19.86
N LEU A 188 4.17 7.21 19.85
CA LEU A 188 4.53 5.95 19.21
C LEU A 188 3.86 5.80 17.85
N ARG A 189 4.32 4.81 17.07
CA ARG A 189 3.69 4.48 15.78
C ARG A 189 2.18 4.21 15.95
N PRO A 190 1.33 4.67 15.01
CA PRO A 190 -0.10 4.37 15.01
C PRO A 190 -0.40 2.87 15.01
N ALA A 191 -1.58 2.49 15.50
CA ALA A 191 -1.96 1.09 15.63
C ALA A 191 -2.05 0.39 14.26
N GLU A 192 -2.56 1.09 13.25
CA GLU A 192 -2.70 0.63 11.88
C GLU A 192 -1.35 0.27 11.25
N GLU A 193 -0.37 1.17 11.35
CA GLU A 193 0.99 0.96 10.84
C GLU A 193 1.64 -0.26 11.52
N VAL A 194 1.48 -0.38 12.84
CA VAL A 194 2.03 -1.48 13.63
C VAL A 194 1.44 -2.82 13.22
N VAL A 195 0.13 -2.90 13.02
CA VAL A 195 -0.56 -4.11 12.58
C VAL A 195 -0.07 -4.53 11.18
N VAL A 196 0.04 -3.58 10.24
CA VAL A 196 0.54 -3.86 8.89
C VAL A 196 2.00 -4.32 8.92
N ARG A 197 2.88 -3.66 9.69
CA ARG A 197 4.29 -4.09 9.83
C ARG A 197 4.41 -5.49 10.44
N CYS A 198 3.60 -5.82 11.44
CA CYS A 198 3.55 -7.17 12.00
C CYS A 198 3.13 -8.20 10.96
N TYR A 199 2.13 -7.84 10.14
CA TYR A 199 1.64 -8.69 9.07
C TYR A 199 2.69 -8.92 7.97
N THR A 200 3.35 -7.86 7.51
CA THR A 200 4.41 -7.95 6.50
C THR A 200 5.58 -8.82 6.98
N ALA A 201 5.97 -8.68 8.25
CA ALA A 201 7.01 -9.52 8.87
C ALA A 201 6.60 -10.99 9.03
N ASN A 202 5.32 -11.28 9.32
CA ASN A 202 4.82 -12.62 9.61
C ASN A 202 4.27 -13.38 8.38
N ARG A 203 5.07 -13.57 7.33
CA ARG A 203 4.60 -14.12 6.03
C ARG A 203 3.80 -15.44 6.06
N LYS A 204 4.06 -16.36 7.01
CA LYS A 204 3.46 -17.71 7.01
C LYS A 204 2.14 -17.82 7.78
N GLU A 205 1.99 -17.04 8.84
CA GLU A 205 0.87 -17.17 9.79
C GLU A 205 0.10 -15.84 9.96
N GLY A 206 0.60 -14.76 9.35
CA GLY A 206 0.06 -13.41 9.49
C GLY A 206 -1.38 -13.29 9.02
N ASP A 207 -1.80 -14.01 7.98
CA ASP A 207 -3.13 -13.85 7.38
C ASP A 207 -4.27 -14.15 8.38
N LYS A 208 -4.16 -15.29 9.08
CA LYS A 208 -5.16 -15.71 10.08
C LYS A 208 -5.20 -14.75 11.27
N HIS A 209 -4.02 -14.25 11.68
CA HIS A 209 -3.92 -13.31 12.78
C HIS A 209 -4.47 -11.93 12.41
N LEU A 210 -4.13 -11.41 11.24
CA LEU A 210 -4.65 -10.15 10.73
C LEU A 210 -6.17 -10.20 10.61
N LEU A 211 -6.74 -11.25 10.00
CA LEU A 211 -8.19 -11.43 9.93
C LEU A 211 -8.84 -11.46 11.31
N ALA A 212 -8.26 -12.18 12.28
CA ALA A 212 -8.76 -12.22 13.66
C ALA A 212 -8.68 -10.84 14.34
N THR A 213 -7.61 -10.07 14.13
CA THR A 213 -7.46 -8.70 14.65
C THR A 213 -8.51 -7.76 14.05
N LEU A 214 -8.68 -7.74 12.72
CA LEU A 214 -9.67 -6.90 12.03
C LEU A 214 -11.13 -7.28 12.37
N ALA A 215 -11.38 -8.53 12.71
CA ALA A 215 -12.68 -9.00 13.17
C ALA A 215 -13.01 -8.51 14.59
N GLN A 216 -11.99 -8.38 15.45
CA GLN A 216 -12.15 -7.97 16.84
C GLN A 216 -12.15 -6.45 17.02
N THR A 217 -11.55 -5.70 16.10
CA THR A 217 -11.45 -4.23 16.18
C THR A 217 -12.02 -3.56 14.91
N PRO A 218 -13.36 -3.40 14.81
CA PRO A 218 -13.99 -2.77 13.64
C PRO A 218 -13.46 -1.35 13.35
N ASP A 219 -13.19 -0.57 14.39
CA ASP A 219 -12.73 0.83 14.25
C ASP A 219 -11.33 0.94 13.62
N LEU A 220 -10.47 -0.05 13.84
CA LEU A 220 -9.14 -0.12 13.21
C LEU A 220 -9.18 -0.72 11.81
N ARG A 221 -10.31 -1.29 11.38
CA ARG A 221 -10.36 -2.08 10.16
C ARG A 221 -10.03 -1.27 8.92
N LYS A 222 -10.74 -0.16 8.70
CA LYS A 222 -10.51 0.71 7.54
C LYS A 222 -9.10 1.33 7.54
N PRO A 223 -8.60 1.90 8.66
CA PRO A 223 -7.22 2.39 8.74
C PRO A 223 -6.17 1.34 8.38
N VAL A 224 -6.26 0.12 8.94
CA VAL A 224 -5.30 -0.96 8.64
C VAL A 224 -5.39 -1.38 7.17
N LEU A 225 -6.59 -1.49 6.61
CA LEU A 225 -6.78 -1.86 5.21
C LEU A 225 -6.27 -0.77 4.24
N ALA A 226 -6.34 0.50 4.63
CA ALA A 226 -5.79 1.62 3.87
C ALA A 226 -4.25 1.60 3.90
N GLU A 227 -3.66 1.46 5.08
CA GLU A 227 -2.22 1.31 5.28
C GLU A 227 -1.66 0.10 4.50
N LEU A 228 -2.42 -1.00 4.44
CA LEU A 228 -2.01 -2.20 3.71
C LEU A 228 -1.86 -1.95 2.20
N LEU A 229 -2.58 -0.98 1.62
CA LEU A 229 -2.46 -0.64 0.20
C LEU A 229 -1.12 0.01 -0.16
N GLU A 230 -0.35 0.49 0.82
CA GLU A 230 1.02 0.98 0.63
C GLU A 230 2.01 -0.15 0.33
N ASP A 231 1.71 -1.39 0.75
CA ASP A 231 2.53 -2.59 0.51
C ASP A 231 1.80 -3.54 -0.45
N HIS A 232 2.14 -3.44 -1.73
CA HIS A 232 1.53 -4.24 -2.81
C HIS A 232 1.55 -5.74 -2.54
N ASP A 233 2.67 -6.28 -2.07
CA ASP A 233 2.84 -7.71 -1.83
C ASP A 233 1.97 -8.17 -0.66
N ALA A 234 1.94 -7.38 0.42
CA ALA A 234 1.12 -7.66 1.58
C ALA A 234 -0.38 -7.56 1.26
N ALA A 235 -0.82 -6.51 0.57
CA ALA A 235 -2.21 -6.35 0.13
C ALA A 235 -2.67 -7.50 -0.77
N SER A 236 -1.89 -7.82 -1.81
CA SER A 236 -2.21 -8.90 -2.74
C SER A 236 -2.30 -10.25 -2.03
N ARG A 237 -1.34 -10.55 -1.14
CA ARG A 237 -1.34 -11.78 -0.33
C ARG A 237 -2.57 -11.87 0.56
N PHE A 238 -2.88 -10.81 1.30
CA PHE A 238 -4.03 -10.81 2.21
C PHE A 238 -5.35 -10.93 1.44
N CYS A 239 -5.50 -10.19 0.33
CA CYS A 239 -6.68 -10.26 -0.51
C CYS A 239 -6.90 -11.67 -1.07
N ARG A 240 -5.84 -12.33 -1.57
CA ARG A 240 -5.91 -13.72 -2.02
C ARG A 240 -6.32 -14.65 -0.90
N PHE A 241 -5.75 -14.49 0.30
CA PHE A 241 -6.15 -15.28 1.45
C PHE A 241 -7.65 -15.11 1.75
N LEU A 242 -8.16 -13.88 1.83
CA LEU A 242 -9.57 -13.62 2.12
C LEU A 242 -10.50 -14.27 1.09
N VAL A 243 -10.15 -14.15 -0.19
CA VAL A 243 -10.97 -14.56 -1.32
C VAL A 243 -10.91 -16.07 -1.58
N PHE A 244 -9.74 -16.70 -1.44
CA PHE A 244 -9.53 -18.09 -1.88
C PHE A 244 -9.30 -19.07 -0.73
N ASP A 245 -8.63 -18.65 0.35
CA ASP A 245 -8.10 -19.57 1.37
C ASP A 245 -8.79 -19.47 2.73
N ALA A 246 -9.48 -18.36 3.00
CA ALA A 246 -10.13 -18.14 4.28
C ALA A 246 -11.28 -19.14 4.48
N PRO A 247 -11.42 -19.71 5.70
CA PRO A 247 -12.42 -20.73 5.97
C PRO A 247 -13.81 -20.22 5.60
N ALA A 248 -14.58 -21.05 4.88
CA ALA A 248 -15.92 -20.68 4.43
C ALA A 248 -16.90 -20.51 5.60
N PRO A 249 -17.90 -19.62 5.45
CA PRO A 249 -18.96 -19.46 6.43
C PRO A 249 -19.67 -20.80 6.69
N GLY A 250 -19.46 -21.39 7.87
CA GLY A 250 -20.09 -22.65 8.28
C GLY A 250 -19.14 -23.74 8.77
N SER A 251 -17.82 -23.58 8.66
CA SER A 251 -16.88 -24.54 9.25
C SER A 251 -16.80 -24.36 10.78
N ARG A 252 -17.66 -25.07 11.52
CA ARG A 252 -17.62 -25.27 12.99
C ARG A 252 -17.74 -24.03 13.91
N GLY A 253 -18.35 -22.94 13.44
CA GLY A 253 -18.67 -21.77 14.28
C GLY A 253 -20.11 -21.77 14.81
N ARG A 254 -20.31 -21.37 16.08
CA ARG A 254 -21.61 -21.20 16.73
C ARG A 254 -22.60 -20.44 15.83
N LYS A 255 -23.81 -20.99 15.64
CA LYS A 255 -24.93 -20.34 14.93
C LYS A 255 -25.09 -18.89 15.40
N GLY A 256 -24.99 -17.92 14.49
CA GLY A 256 -25.41 -16.53 14.73
C GLY A 256 -24.34 -15.43 14.67
N LYS A 257 -23.06 -15.71 14.40
CA LYS A 257 -22.06 -14.64 14.15
C LYS A 257 -21.83 -14.44 12.65
N ALA A 258 -21.98 -13.21 12.18
CA ALA A 258 -21.61 -12.79 10.83
C ALA A 258 -20.15 -13.17 10.54
N HIS A 259 -19.88 -13.57 9.30
CA HIS A 259 -18.56 -14.07 8.92
C HIS A 259 -17.56 -12.91 8.79
N PRO A 260 -16.44 -12.92 9.54
CA PRO A 260 -15.53 -11.78 9.60
C PRO A 260 -14.92 -11.41 8.25
N VAL A 261 -14.76 -12.37 7.34
CA VAL A 261 -14.25 -12.11 5.98
C VAL A 261 -15.17 -11.18 5.20
N LYS A 262 -16.50 -11.33 5.31
CA LYS A 262 -17.47 -10.53 4.55
C LYS A 262 -17.40 -9.06 4.95
N ASP A 263 -17.32 -8.79 6.24
CA ASP A 263 -17.19 -7.44 6.77
C ASP A 263 -15.83 -6.82 6.40
N VAL A 264 -14.75 -7.60 6.41
CA VAL A 264 -13.43 -7.13 5.96
C VAL A 264 -13.41 -6.82 4.48
N LEU A 265 -13.96 -7.68 3.62
CA LEU A 265 -14.04 -7.44 2.19
C LEU A 265 -14.91 -6.22 1.86
N ARG A 266 -16.05 -6.03 2.53
CA ARG A 266 -16.90 -4.83 2.36
C ARG A 266 -16.12 -3.56 2.69
N ASP A 267 -15.52 -3.50 3.88
CA ASP A 267 -14.79 -2.31 4.31
C ASP A 267 -13.55 -2.06 3.43
N TRP A 268 -12.91 -3.13 2.90
CA TRP A 268 -11.79 -2.98 1.97
C TRP A 268 -12.22 -2.45 0.60
N MET A 269 -13.40 -2.85 0.10
CA MET A 269 -13.96 -2.26 -1.13
C MET A 269 -14.18 -0.75 -0.97
N GLU A 270 -14.72 -0.30 0.16
CA GLU A 270 -14.88 1.14 0.44
C GLU A 270 -13.53 1.86 0.52
N VAL A 271 -12.52 1.24 1.13
CA VAL A 271 -11.15 1.80 1.18
C VAL A 271 -10.55 1.89 -0.22
N CYS A 272 -10.70 0.85 -1.04
CA CYS A 272 -10.22 0.85 -2.43
C CYS A 272 -10.93 1.90 -3.27
N GLU A 273 -12.25 2.05 -3.14
CA GLU A 273 -13.03 3.09 -3.82
C GLU A 273 -12.48 4.49 -3.54
N ASN A 274 -12.20 4.78 -2.27
CA ASN A 274 -11.62 6.05 -1.84
C ASN A 274 -10.20 6.25 -2.41
N ALA A 275 -9.35 5.22 -2.37
CA ALA A 275 -7.98 5.28 -2.90
C ALA A 275 -7.96 5.43 -4.43
N LEU A 276 -8.87 4.79 -5.15
CA LEU A 276 -9.04 4.94 -6.60
C LEU A 276 -9.47 6.36 -7.01
N GLY A 277 -9.98 7.17 -6.09
CA GLY A 277 -10.29 8.59 -6.29
C GLY A 277 -9.11 9.54 -6.14
N ARG A 278 -7.96 9.05 -5.65
CA ARG A 278 -6.78 9.86 -5.35
C ARG A 278 -5.70 9.65 -6.41
N GLU A 279 -4.85 10.67 -6.59
CA GLU A 279 -3.65 10.59 -7.44
C GLU A 279 -2.42 10.19 -6.60
N ASP A 280 -2.52 9.05 -5.92
CA ASP A 280 -1.48 8.56 -5.01
C ASP A 280 -0.93 7.18 -5.48
N PRO A 281 0.25 6.74 -5.01
CA PRO A 281 0.82 5.45 -5.40
C PRO A 281 -0.01 4.24 -4.96
N THR A 282 -0.91 4.40 -3.97
CA THR A 282 -1.76 3.31 -3.48
C THR A 282 -2.87 2.96 -4.46
N ARG A 283 -3.22 3.88 -5.38
CA ARG A 283 -4.23 3.71 -6.43
C ARG A 283 -4.06 2.40 -7.22
N ARG A 284 -2.83 2.05 -7.63
CA ARG A 284 -2.56 0.82 -8.39
C ARG A 284 -2.82 -0.44 -7.57
N THR A 285 -2.39 -0.43 -6.30
CA THR A 285 -2.66 -1.55 -5.37
C THR A 285 -4.16 -1.66 -5.08
N ALA A 286 -4.86 -0.53 -4.91
CA ALA A 286 -6.31 -0.49 -4.74
C ALA A 286 -7.06 -1.08 -5.94
N ALA A 287 -6.65 -0.73 -7.18
CA ALA A 287 -7.22 -1.30 -8.40
C ALA A 287 -7.07 -2.82 -8.45
N LEU A 288 -5.87 -3.33 -8.14
CA LEU A 288 -5.62 -4.78 -8.10
C LEU A 288 -6.46 -5.48 -7.02
N VAL A 289 -6.47 -4.95 -5.79
CA VAL A 289 -7.25 -5.54 -4.68
C VAL A 289 -8.73 -5.53 -5.04
N PHE A 290 -9.25 -4.41 -5.54
CA PHE A 290 -10.63 -4.30 -5.99
C PHE A 290 -10.95 -5.35 -7.06
N ALA A 291 -10.10 -5.49 -8.07
CA ALA A 291 -10.24 -6.50 -9.12
C ALA A 291 -10.25 -7.94 -8.55
N LEU A 292 -9.36 -8.27 -7.61
CA LEU A 292 -9.32 -9.60 -6.99
C LEU A 292 -10.59 -9.92 -6.22
N ILE A 293 -11.11 -8.96 -5.45
CA ILE A 293 -12.38 -9.10 -4.73
C ILE A 293 -13.53 -9.33 -5.73
N ARG A 294 -13.53 -8.59 -6.83
CA ARG A 294 -14.54 -8.69 -7.90
C ARG A 294 -14.52 -10.01 -8.67
N LEU A 295 -13.34 -10.57 -8.92
CA LEU A 295 -13.18 -11.85 -9.61
C LEU A 295 -13.47 -13.06 -8.72
N SER A 296 -13.50 -12.88 -7.40
CA SER A 296 -13.77 -13.95 -6.43
C SER A 296 -15.02 -14.80 -6.73
N PRO A 297 -16.19 -14.22 -7.11
CA PRO A 297 -17.40 -15.02 -7.30
C PRO A 297 -17.33 -15.86 -8.59
N LEU A 298 -16.55 -15.42 -9.59
CA LEU A 298 -16.35 -16.15 -10.84
C LEU A 298 -15.46 -17.38 -10.62
N ALA A 299 -14.40 -17.23 -9.82
CA ALA A 299 -13.55 -18.35 -9.44
C ALA A 299 -14.32 -19.42 -8.64
N ALA A 300 -15.24 -19.00 -7.76
CA ALA A 300 -16.09 -19.90 -6.99
C ALA A 300 -17.06 -20.74 -7.84
N ARG A 301 -17.42 -20.29 -9.06
CA ARG A 301 -18.27 -21.05 -9.98
C ARG A 301 -17.54 -22.21 -10.68
N ASN A 302 -16.22 -22.14 -10.80
CA ASN A 302 -15.41 -23.07 -11.60
C ASN A 302 -14.69 -24.17 -10.78
N GLY A 303 -14.82 -24.21 -9.45
CA GLY A 303 -14.12 -25.19 -8.62
C GLY A 303 -14.78 -25.46 -7.26
N LYS A 304 -14.52 -26.66 -6.71
CA LYS A 304 -15.03 -27.26 -5.44
C LYS A 304 -14.70 -26.48 -4.15
N SER A 305 -14.67 -25.15 -4.18
CA SER A 305 -14.56 -24.31 -2.98
C SER A 305 -15.97 -24.06 -2.43
N GLY A 306 -16.18 -24.38 -1.15
CA GLY A 306 -17.47 -24.17 -0.49
C GLY A 306 -17.89 -22.71 -0.60
N ARG A 307 -19.11 -22.47 -1.10
CA ARG A 307 -19.79 -21.17 -1.23
C ARG A 307 -19.33 -20.17 -0.17
N GLN A 308 -18.35 -19.33 -0.49
CA GLN A 308 -18.26 -18.03 0.16
C GLN A 308 -19.42 -17.20 -0.42
N GLU A 309 -20.29 -16.69 0.44
CA GLU A 309 -21.27 -15.69 0.00
C GLU A 309 -20.51 -14.54 -0.66
N ALA A 310 -20.93 -14.18 -1.88
CA ALA A 310 -20.29 -13.09 -2.60
C ALA A 310 -20.26 -11.83 -1.73
N PRO A 311 -19.14 -11.08 -1.71
CA PRO A 311 -19.09 -9.76 -1.08
C PRO A 311 -20.19 -8.88 -1.69
N ASP A 312 -20.62 -7.84 -0.96
CA ASP A 312 -21.73 -6.97 -1.36
C ASP A 312 -21.56 -6.42 -2.79
N THR A 313 -22.16 -7.11 -3.75
CA THR A 313 -21.96 -6.87 -5.19
C THR A 313 -22.52 -5.52 -5.60
N ALA A 314 -23.47 -4.97 -4.83
CA ALA A 314 -24.10 -3.69 -5.12
C ALA A 314 -23.14 -2.51 -4.88
N LEU A 315 -22.35 -2.52 -3.80
CA LEU A 315 -21.35 -1.48 -3.55
C LEU A 315 -20.29 -1.48 -4.66
N ALA A 316 -19.83 -2.67 -5.01
CA ALA A 316 -18.84 -2.89 -6.04
C ALA A 316 -19.34 -2.42 -7.41
N ALA A 317 -20.59 -2.73 -7.76
CA ALA A 317 -21.23 -2.29 -9.00
C ALA A 317 -21.34 -0.77 -9.09
N ARG A 318 -21.83 -0.10 -8.03
CA ARG A 318 -21.94 1.37 -8.00
C ARG A 318 -20.58 2.06 -8.13
N THR A 319 -19.54 1.46 -7.56
CA THR A 319 -18.16 1.97 -7.64
C THR A 319 -17.65 1.86 -9.08
N SER A 320 -17.81 0.70 -9.71
CA SER A 320 -17.48 0.48 -11.12
C SER A 320 -18.19 1.48 -12.02
N GLU A 321 -19.51 1.60 -11.87
CA GLU A 321 -20.35 2.50 -12.67
C GLU A 321 -19.86 3.96 -12.56
N ARG A 322 -19.62 4.45 -11.34
CA ARG A 322 -19.10 5.81 -11.12
C ARG A 322 -17.72 6.03 -11.72
N LYS A 323 -16.83 5.03 -11.65
CA LYS A 323 -15.47 5.13 -12.19
C LYS A 323 -15.46 5.12 -13.71
N ILE A 324 -16.30 4.30 -14.34
CA ILE A 324 -16.51 4.32 -15.79
C ILE A 324 -17.03 5.71 -16.21
N LEU A 325 -18.06 6.22 -15.54
CA LEU A 325 -18.59 7.57 -15.79
C LEU A 325 -17.52 8.66 -15.66
N GLN A 326 -16.68 8.57 -14.61
CA GLN A 326 -15.58 9.50 -14.40
C GLN A 326 -14.54 9.39 -15.52
N ALA A 327 -14.14 8.18 -15.92
CA ALA A 327 -13.20 7.97 -17.01
C ALA A 327 -13.70 8.53 -18.33
N LEU A 328 -14.97 8.31 -18.67
CA LEU A 328 -15.62 8.86 -19.87
C LEU A 328 -15.61 10.39 -19.86
N ARG A 329 -15.95 11.02 -18.73
CA ARG A 329 -15.92 12.49 -18.55
C ARG A 329 -14.50 13.09 -18.53
N SER A 330 -13.52 12.35 -18.03
CA SER A 330 -12.12 12.81 -18.06
C SER A 330 -11.56 12.74 -19.48
N ALA A 331 -11.84 11.64 -20.21
CA ALA A 331 -11.49 11.51 -21.62
C ALA A 331 -12.14 12.60 -22.49
N GLU A 332 -13.36 13.04 -22.13
CA GLU A 332 -13.98 14.24 -22.71
C GLU A 332 -13.10 15.48 -22.55
N GLN A 333 -12.71 15.79 -21.32
CA GLN A 333 -12.14 17.10 -20.99
C GLN A 333 -10.68 17.23 -21.42
N GLN A 334 -9.96 16.11 -21.48
CA GLN A 334 -8.50 16.10 -21.59
C GLN A 334 -7.98 15.38 -22.85
N GLY A 335 -8.88 14.74 -23.63
CA GLY A 335 -8.51 13.90 -24.77
C GLY A 335 -8.05 12.49 -24.37
N ALA A 336 -8.12 11.53 -25.31
CA ALA A 336 -7.84 10.12 -25.04
C ALA A 336 -6.40 9.81 -24.55
N SER A 337 -5.47 10.76 -24.73
CA SER A 337 -4.05 10.62 -24.41
C SER A 337 -3.67 10.90 -22.96
N SER A 338 -4.61 11.29 -22.09
CA SER A 338 -4.33 11.54 -20.66
C SER A 338 -4.77 10.40 -19.72
N GLY A 339 -5.28 9.29 -20.27
CA GLY A 339 -5.70 8.14 -19.47
C GLY A 339 -4.54 7.54 -18.71
N GLY A 340 -4.58 7.58 -17.37
CA GLY A 340 -3.68 6.79 -16.53
C GLY A 340 -3.85 5.29 -16.80
N ASP A 341 -2.76 4.52 -16.67
CA ASP A 341 -2.70 3.04 -16.79
C ASP A 341 -3.50 2.31 -15.70
N ASP A 342 -4.78 2.62 -15.54
CA ASP A 342 -5.64 2.02 -14.53
C ASP A 342 -6.56 0.97 -15.17
N ALA A 343 -6.28 -0.30 -14.86
CA ALA A 343 -7.17 -1.40 -15.21
C ALA A 343 -8.28 -1.52 -14.17
N LEU A 344 -9.53 -1.32 -14.60
CA LEU A 344 -10.73 -1.54 -13.79
C LEU A 344 -11.44 -2.82 -14.27
N VAL A 345 -11.69 -3.76 -13.35
CA VAL A 345 -12.49 -4.96 -13.66
C VAL A 345 -13.96 -4.67 -13.42
N VAL A 346 -14.75 -4.65 -14.49
CA VAL A 346 -16.19 -4.36 -14.49
C VAL A 346 -16.98 -5.55 -15.02
N HIS A 347 -18.24 -5.68 -14.59
CA HIS A 347 -19.17 -6.57 -15.29
C HIS A 347 -19.77 -5.84 -16.50
N GLY A 348 -20.17 -6.60 -17.54
CA GLY A 348 -20.74 -6.03 -18.77
C GLY A 348 -21.97 -5.14 -18.48
N ASP A 349 -22.85 -5.60 -17.58
CA ASP A 349 -24.07 -4.86 -17.22
C ASP A 349 -23.78 -3.52 -16.52
N GLU A 350 -22.70 -3.43 -15.76
CA GLU A 350 -22.23 -2.20 -15.12
C GLU A 350 -21.64 -1.23 -16.15
N LEU A 351 -20.83 -1.74 -17.08
CA LEU A 351 -20.33 -0.95 -18.20
C LEU A 351 -21.48 -0.39 -19.03
N PHE A 352 -22.46 -1.25 -19.35
CA PHE A 352 -23.68 -0.88 -20.06
C PHE A 352 -24.42 0.26 -19.36
N ARG A 353 -24.75 0.11 -18.06
CA ARG A 353 -25.48 1.13 -17.30
C ARG A 353 -24.71 2.45 -17.21
N ALA A 354 -23.41 2.39 -16.96
CA ALA A 354 -22.58 3.58 -16.87
C ALA A 354 -22.49 4.31 -18.21
N VAL A 355 -22.29 3.61 -19.32
CA VAL A 355 -22.27 4.23 -20.65
C VAL A 355 -23.64 4.83 -20.98
N GLN A 356 -24.74 4.14 -20.68
CA GLN A 356 -26.09 4.70 -20.85
C GLN A 356 -26.30 5.97 -20.02
N GLU A 357 -25.86 5.99 -18.77
CA GLU A 357 -25.98 7.16 -17.90
C GLU A 357 -25.13 8.33 -18.39
N TYR A 358 -23.91 8.07 -18.86
CA TYR A 358 -23.05 9.07 -19.50
C TYR A 358 -23.75 9.70 -20.71
N LEU A 359 -24.23 8.86 -21.64
CA LEU A 359 -24.92 9.31 -22.85
C LEU A 359 -26.20 10.09 -22.55
N ARG A 360 -26.90 9.75 -21.47
CA ARG A 360 -28.10 10.49 -21.02
C ARG A 360 -27.77 11.91 -20.55
N GLY A 361 -26.61 12.10 -19.92
CA GLY A 361 -26.17 13.35 -19.31
C GLY A 361 -25.49 14.34 -20.26
N LEU A 362 -25.28 13.98 -21.52
CA LEU A 362 -24.72 14.89 -22.52
C LEU A 362 -25.70 16.06 -22.80
N PRO A 363 -25.22 17.31 -22.92
CA PRO A 363 -26.08 18.46 -23.19
C PRO A 363 -26.81 18.28 -24.51
N ALA A 364 -28.14 18.46 -24.48
CA ALA A 364 -28.87 18.82 -25.68
C ALA A 364 -28.36 20.21 -26.08
N GLY A 365 -27.82 20.35 -27.27
CA GLY A 365 -27.49 21.67 -27.80
C GLY A 365 -28.75 22.49 -28.06
N SER A 366 -28.58 23.64 -28.69
CA SER A 366 -29.65 24.61 -28.96
C SER A 366 -29.81 24.88 -30.46
N ARG A 367 -29.50 23.89 -31.32
CA ARG A 367 -29.52 24.07 -32.77
C ARG A 367 -30.14 22.87 -33.49
N SER A 368 -31.46 22.79 -33.45
CA SER A 368 -32.25 22.69 -34.68
C SER A 368 -33.73 22.97 -34.38
N GLY A 369 -34.23 24.07 -34.92
CA GLY A 369 -35.66 24.25 -35.08
C GLY A 369 -36.16 23.31 -36.17
N GLN A 370 -36.48 22.06 -35.83
CA GLN A 370 -37.35 21.17 -36.62
C GLN A 370 -38.10 20.18 -35.69
N ASP A 371 -39.39 20.49 -35.48
CA ASP A 371 -40.57 19.65 -35.20
C ASP A 371 -40.58 18.49 -34.20
N SER A 372 -39.56 18.27 -33.36
CA SER A 372 -39.76 17.47 -32.15
C SER A 372 -38.64 17.61 -31.12
N PRO A 373 -38.95 17.88 -29.83
CA PRO A 373 -37.97 17.83 -28.75
C PRO A 373 -37.24 16.48 -28.65
N GLN A 374 -37.87 15.39 -29.10
CA GLN A 374 -37.31 14.04 -29.12
C GLN A 374 -36.32 13.84 -30.29
N ARG A 375 -36.46 14.59 -31.40
CA ARG A 375 -35.49 14.62 -32.51
C ARG A 375 -34.28 15.50 -32.20
N ALA A 376 -34.48 16.67 -31.58
CA ALA A 376 -33.37 17.52 -31.13
C ALA A 376 -32.48 16.81 -30.07
N LEU A 377 -33.11 16.08 -29.13
CA LEU A 377 -32.40 15.22 -28.17
C LEU A 377 -31.62 14.06 -28.81
N ARG A 378 -32.03 13.59 -29.99
CA ARG A 378 -31.29 12.61 -30.77
C ARG A 378 -30.13 13.29 -31.51
N TYR A 379 -30.40 14.43 -32.16
CA TYR A 379 -29.46 15.08 -33.06
C TYR A 379 -28.19 15.62 -32.40
N GLU A 380 -28.30 16.16 -31.18
CA GLU A 380 -27.15 16.80 -30.51
C GLU A 380 -26.37 15.86 -29.59
N ARG A 381 -26.95 14.70 -29.24
CA ARG A 381 -26.18 13.55 -28.74
C ARG A 381 -25.20 13.01 -29.80
N TYR A 382 -25.43 13.27 -31.09
CA TYR A 382 -24.59 12.76 -32.19
C TYR A 382 -23.25 13.48 -32.37
N MET A 383 -23.11 14.73 -31.94
CA MET A 383 -21.85 15.48 -32.12
C MET A 383 -20.94 15.43 -30.89
N GLY A 384 -21.42 14.90 -29.77
CA GLY A 384 -20.72 14.75 -28.49
C GLY A 384 -19.62 13.67 -28.47
N ARG A 385 -18.84 13.57 -29.56
CA ARG A 385 -17.53 12.88 -29.70
C ARG A 385 -17.60 11.51 -30.35
N LYS A 386 -17.57 11.55 -31.69
CA LYS A 386 -17.24 10.47 -32.62
C LYS A 386 -16.12 9.55 -32.10
N GLU A 387 -15.13 10.10 -31.39
CA GLU A 387 -13.98 9.37 -30.85
C GLU A 387 -14.37 8.32 -29.81
N VAL A 388 -15.33 8.61 -28.93
CA VAL A 388 -15.80 7.63 -27.91
C VAL A 388 -16.59 6.52 -28.59
N VAL A 389 -17.44 6.86 -29.57
CA VAL A 389 -18.19 5.87 -30.35
C VAL A 389 -17.25 4.98 -31.16
N LEU A 390 -16.19 5.54 -31.74
CA LEU A 390 -15.15 4.78 -32.44
C LEU A 390 -14.37 3.86 -31.50
N GLN A 391 -14.07 4.28 -30.27
CA GLN A 391 -13.43 3.42 -29.27
C GLN A 391 -14.35 2.27 -28.82
N LEU A 392 -15.65 2.53 -28.64
CA LEU A 392 -16.63 1.49 -28.33
C LEU A 392 -16.81 0.51 -29.51
N LEU A 393 -16.79 1.01 -30.75
CA LEU A 393 -16.81 0.17 -31.95
C LEU A 393 -15.56 -0.71 -32.07
N ALA A 394 -14.38 -0.17 -31.79
CA ALA A 394 -13.15 -0.95 -31.76
C ALA A 394 -13.21 -2.05 -30.68
N ALA A 395 -13.70 -1.72 -29.48
CA ALA A 395 -13.89 -2.70 -28.41
C ALA A 395 -14.93 -3.79 -28.78
N LEU A 396 -16.00 -3.43 -29.50
CA LEU A 396 -16.99 -4.38 -30.00
C LEU A 396 -16.37 -5.37 -30.99
N GLU A 397 -15.50 -4.91 -31.90
CA GLU A 397 -14.81 -5.78 -32.87
C GLU A 397 -13.84 -6.78 -32.22
N GLU A 398 -13.30 -6.44 -31.05
CA GLU A 398 -12.44 -7.34 -30.25
C GLU A 398 -13.23 -8.33 -29.39
N CYS A 399 -14.54 -8.12 -29.22
CA CYS A 399 -15.40 -9.03 -28.46
C CYS A 399 -15.84 -10.23 -29.31
N PRO A 400 -15.87 -11.46 -28.76
CA PRO A 400 -16.50 -12.59 -29.43
C PRO A 400 -17.98 -12.30 -29.70
N GLY A 401 -18.46 -12.54 -30.92
CA GLY A 401 -19.83 -12.24 -31.35
C GLY A 401 -20.93 -12.89 -30.50
N ASP A 402 -20.65 -14.04 -29.88
CA ASP A 402 -21.59 -14.76 -29.00
C ASP A 402 -21.50 -14.32 -27.52
N SER A 403 -20.74 -13.27 -27.20
CA SER A 403 -20.55 -12.83 -25.82
C SER A 403 -21.67 -11.89 -25.36
N GLN A 404 -22.08 -12.01 -24.10
CA GLN A 404 -23.06 -11.08 -23.49
C GLN A 404 -22.61 -9.61 -23.58
N LEU A 405 -21.30 -9.36 -23.50
CA LEU A 405 -20.73 -8.03 -23.64
C LEU A 405 -20.93 -7.47 -25.06
N HIS A 406 -20.81 -8.32 -26.09
CA HIS A 406 -21.05 -7.92 -27.48
C HIS A 406 -22.50 -7.46 -27.66
N ASP A 407 -23.48 -8.25 -27.21
CA ASP A 407 -24.90 -7.89 -27.27
C ASP A 407 -25.21 -6.59 -26.53
N GLU A 408 -24.64 -6.42 -25.33
CA GLU A 408 -24.83 -5.21 -24.52
C GLU A 408 -24.22 -3.97 -25.19
N LEU A 409 -23.02 -4.08 -25.77
CA LEU A 409 -22.38 -3.01 -26.53
C LEU A 409 -23.15 -2.67 -27.81
N GLU A 410 -23.69 -3.66 -28.52
CA GLU A 410 -24.57 -3.42 -29.67
C GLU A 410 -25.82 -2.62 -29.27
N VAL A 411 -26.46 -2.99 -28.15
CA VAL A 411 -27.63 -2.26 -27.64
C VAL A 411 -27.26 -0.83 -27.21
N VAL A 412 -26.08 -0.61 -26.64
CA VAL A 412 -25.59 0.75 -26.31
C VAL A 412 -25.40 1.57 -27.57
N LEU A 413 -24.68 1.04 -28.55
CA LEU A 413 -24.42 1.71 -29.82
C LEU A 413 -25.73 2.03 -30.54
N PHE A 414 -26.66 1.07 -30.57
CA PHE A 414 -28.00 1.26 -31.13
C PHE A 414 -28.78 2.38 -30.42
N ASN A 415 -28.78 2.41 -29.08
CA ASN A 415 -29.43 3.47 -28.30
C ASN A 415 -28.72 4.83 -28.41
N SER A 416 -27.43 4.82 -28.79
CA SER A 416 -26.65 6.01 -29.15
C SER A 416 -26.95 6.49 -30.59
N GLY A 417 -27.84 5.79 -31.29
CA GLY A 417 -28.22 6.05 -32.68
C GLY A 417 -27.17 5.64 -33.71
N VAL A 418 -26.27 4.72 -33.35
CA VAL A 418 -25.49 3.96 -34.32
C VAL A 418 -26.41 2.93 -34.98
N ARG A 419 -26.31 2.78 -36.30
CA ARG A 419 -27.08 1.88 -37.14
C ARG A 419 -26.14 1.05 -38.00
N MET A 420 -26.58 -0.16 -38.36
CA MET A 420 -25.86 -0.97 -39.34
C MET A 420 -26.03 -0.35 -40.73
N LEU A 421 -24.94 -0.30 -41.49
CA LEU A 421 -24.98 -0.04 -42.92
C LEU A 421 -25.11 -1.37 -43.65
N GLY A 422 -26.33 -1.89 -43.65
CA GLY A 422 -26.70 -3.18 -44.23
C GLY A 422 -26.21 -4.40 -43.43
N SER A 423 -26.68 -5.56 -43.86
CA SER A 423 -26.37 -6.87 -43.26
C SER A 423 -25.44 -7.67 -44.17
N GLU A 424 -24.63 -8.56 -43.61
CA GLU A 424 -23.82 -9.48 -44.40
C GLU A 424 -24.71 -10.33 -45.32
N GLY A 425 -24.35 -10.40 -46.61
CA GLY A 425 -25.12 -11.07 -47.66
C GLY A 425 -26.21 -10.20 -48.32
N GLU A 426 -26.49 -9.00 -47.81
CA GLU A 426 -27.46 -8.07 -48.41
C GLU A 426 -26.94 -7.53 -49.75
N GLU A 427 -27.80 -7.50 -50.77
CA GLU A 427 -27.52 -6.89 -52.07
C GLU A 427 -28.05 -5.45 -52.10
N THR A 428 -27.18 -4.50 -52.42
CA THR A 428 -27.48 -3.06 -52.47
C THR A 428 -26.75 -2.39 -53.63
N GLU A 429 -27.02 -1.11 -53.86
CA GLU A 429 -26.28 -0.30 -54.83
C GLU A 429 -25.02 0.28 -54.19
N PHE A 430 -23.92 0.31 -54.93
CA PHE A 430 -22.65 0.81 -54.43
C PHE A 430 -22.68 2.33 -54.21
N ASP A 431 -22.59 2.75 -52.94
CA ASP A 431 -22.37 4.12 -52.52
C ASP A 431 -20.92 4.31 -52.03
N VAL A 432 -20.19 5.24 -52.66
CA VAL A 432 -18.79 5.57 -52.32
C VAL A 432 -18.65 6.10 -50.89
N HIS A 433 -19.70 6.71 -50.34
CA HIS A 433 -19.70 7.27 -48.99
C HIS A 433 -19.95 6.21 -47.92
N ALA A 434 -20.84 5.24 -48.18
CA ALA A 434 -21.21 4.19 -47.23
C ALA A 434 -20.39 2.88 -47.36
N HIS A 435 -19.85 2.59 -48.54
CA HIS A 435 -19.23 1.30 -48.86
C HIS A 435 -17.73 1.40 -49.16
N GLN A 436 -17.00 0.35 -48.81
CA GLN A 436 -15.59 0.15 -49.09
C GLN A 436 -15.46 -1.08 -50.00
N PRO A 437 -15.02 -0.89 -51.26
CA PRO A 437 -14.91 -1.99 -52.22
C PRO A 437 -13.73 -2.90 -51.86
N GLU A 438 -13.98 -4.21 -51.79
CA GLU A 438 -12.96 -5.23 -51.54
C GLU A 438 -12.34 -5.76 -52.85
N ALA A 439 -12.96 -5.45 -53.99
CA ALA A 439 -12.47 -5.77 -55.33
C ALA A 439 -12.42 -4.52 -56.22
N SER A 440 -11.48 -4.49 -57.17
CA SER A 440 -11.35 -3.41 -58.14
C SER A 440 -12.45 -3.47 -59.21
N GLY A 441 -12.88 -2.31 -59.71
CA GLY A 441 -13.80 -2.22 -60.86
C GLY A 441 -15.27 -2.00 -60.51
N ILE A 442 -15.60 -1.77 -59.24
CA ILE A 442 -16.95 -1.39 -58.78
C ILE A 442 -17.16 0.11 -59.01
N LEU A 443 -18.22 0.47 -59.72
CA LEU A 443 -18.63 1.84 -60.01
C LEU A 443 -19.84 2.26 -59.17
N PRO A 444 -20.04 3.57 -58.90
CA PRO A 444 -21.23 4.06 -58.20
C PRO A 444 -22.52 3.60 -58.88
N GLY A 445 -23.44 3.01 -58.10
CA GLY A 445 -24.70 2.45 -58.61
C GLY A 445 -24.63 0.98 -59.06
N ASP A 446 -23.43 0.36 -59.10
CA ASP A 446 -23.32 -1.07 -59.37
C ASP A 446 -23.96 -1.89 -58.25
N ARG A 447 -24.57 -3.03 -58.60
CA ARG A 447 -25.07 -3.98 -57.60
C ARG A 447 -23.93 -4.69 -56.91
N VAL A 448 -23.91 -4.58 -55.58
CA VAL A 448 -22.88 -5.17 -54.72
C VAL A 448 -23.52 -5.94 -53.58
N ARG A 449 -22.84 -6.99 -53.11
CA ARG A 449 -23.18 -7.74 -51.92
C ARG A 449 -22.30 -7.31 -50.77
N ILE A 450 -22.91 -7.05 -49.61
CA ILE A 450 -22.19 -6.71 -48.38
C ILE A 450 -21.49 -7.94 -47.84
N THR A 451 -20.17 -7.88 -47.67
CA THR A 451 -19.34 -8.93 -47.07
C THR A 451 -19.02 -8.64 -45.62
N ARG A 452 -19.00 -7.36 -45.23
CA ARG A 452 -18.84 -6.93 -43.84
C ARG A 452 -19.77 -5.75 -43.56
N PRO A 453 -20.65 -5.83 -42.54
CA PRO A 453 -21.57 -4.74 -42.23
C PRO A 453 -20.80 -3.48 -41.79
N GLY A 454 -21.21 -2.33 -42.32
CA GLY A 454 -20.70 -1.03 -41.87
C GLY A 454 -21.51 -0.48 -40.69
N ARG A 455 -21.11 0.69 -40.20
CA ARG A 455 -21.78 1.40 -39.09
C ARG A 455 -21.89 2.89 -39.41
N ALA A 456 -23.08 3.46 -39.23
CA ALA A 456 -23.32 4.89 -39.33
C ALA A 456 -23.98 5.44 -38.08
N LEU A 457 -23.78 6.73 -37.82
CA LEU A 457 -24.43 7.47 -36.74
C LEU A 457 -25.54 8.34 -37.33
N GLY A 458 -26.77 8.19 -36.82
CA GLY A 458 -27.96 8.87 -37.34
C GLY A 458 -28.82 7.98 -38.24
N GLU A 459 -29.84 8.56 -38.87
CA GLU A 459 -30.77 7.88 -39.80
C GLU A 459 -31.00 8.76 -41.03
N GLY A 460 -31.15 8.16 -42.22
CA GLY A 460 -31.47 8.86 -43.46
C GLY A 460 -30.25 9.52 -44.13
N GLU A 461 -30.52 10.56 -44.93
CA GLU A 461 -29.51 11.23 -45.78
C GLU A 461 -28.46 12.03 -44.98
N GLU A 462 -28.74 12.35 -43.72
CA GLU A 462 -27.82 13.11 -42.85
C GLU A 462 -26.92 12.21 -41.97
N GLN A 463 -26.86 10.91 -42.23
CA GLN A 463 -26.08 9.97 -41.44
C GLN A 463 -24.56 10.19 -41.60
N VAL A 464 -23.81 10.07 -40.50
CA VAL A 464 -22.35 10.12 -40.51
C VAL A 464 -21.80 8.69 -40.51
N VAL A 465 -21.16 8.30 -41.61
CA VAL A 465 -20.51 6.98 -41.72
C VAL A 465 -19.32 6.91 -40.76
N LEU A 466 -19.38 5.95 -39.84
CA LEU A 466 -18.32 5.69 -38.85
C LEU A 466 -17.36 4.61 -39.37
N VAL A 467 -17.92 3.52 -39.90
CA VAL A 467 -17.20 2.40 -40.51
C VAL A 467 -17.93 2.05 -41.81
N LYS A 468 -17.20 2.02 -42.93
CA LYS A 468 -17.79 1.66 -44.23
C LYS A 468 -18.09 0.17 -44.29
N ALA A 469 -19.17 -0.21 -44.97
CA ALA A 469 -19.47 -1.62 -45.21
C ALA A 469 -18.53 -2.19 -46.27
N GLY A 470 -17.95 -3.37 -46.03
CA GLY A 470 -17.18 -4.10 -47.03
C GLY A 470 -18.12 -4.69 -48.09
N VAL A 471 -17.77 -4.54 -49.37
CA VAL A 471 -18.63 -4.99 -50.48
C VAL A 471 -17.86 -5.64 -51.62
N LEU A 472 -18.52 -6.60 -52.28
CA LEU A 472 -18.09 -7.27 -53.52
C LEU A 472 -19.18 -7.15 -54.59
N PRO A 473 -18.87 -7.34 -55.89
CA PRO A 473 -19.91 -7.45 -56.93
C PRO A 473 -20.90 -8.56 -56.58
N ALA A 474 -22.20 -8.27 -56.71
CA ALA A 474 -23.29 -9.18 -56.32
C ALA A 474 -23.37 -10.46 -57.17
#